data_AF-A0A6A1Q962-F1
#
_entry.id   AF-A0A6A1Q962-F1
#
_cell.length_a   1.000
_cell.length_b   1.000
_cell.length_c   1.000
_cell.angle_alpha   90.00
_cell.angle_beta   90.00
_cell.angle_gamma   90.00
#
_symmetry.space_group_name_H-M   'P 1'
#
loop_
_entity.id
_entity.type
_entity.pdbx_description
1 polymer ?
#
loop_
_entity_poly.entity_id
_entity_poly.type
_entity_poly.pdbx_seq_one_letter_code
_entity_poly.pdbx_strand_id
1 'polypeptide(L)'
;MMDLLIFLCAQYHLNPSSHTIDLLSAEKNPIKFKPNTPIGMLEVEKVILKPKILDKKKPTPVIPEKTVRVVINFKKTQKTIVRVSPHAPLEELAPVICSKCEFDPLHTQLLKDCQSQEPLDLTKSLNELGLRELYAMDVSRATSVTAFNKSSLQ
;
A
#
# COMPACT_ATOMS: atom_id res chain seq x y z
N MET A 1 -15.77 15.66 -29.76
CA MET A 1 -14.31 15.93 -29.86
C MET A 1 -13.50 14.67 -30.18
N MET A 2 -13.86 13.50 -29.66
CA MET A 2 -13.20 12.24 -29.99
C MET A 2 -13.28 11.90 -31.50
N ASP A 3 -14.45 12.04 -32.11
CA ASP A 3 -14.65 11.72 -33.54
C ASP A 3 -13.75 12.56 -34.46
N LEU A 4 -13.53 13.83 -34.09
CA LEU A 4 -12.64 14.73 -34.83
C LEU A 4 -11.19 14.27 -34.76
N LEU A 5 -10.71 13.84 -33.58
CA LEU A 5 -9.37 13.27 -33.42
C LEU A 5 -9.23 12.00 -34.28
N ILE A 6 -10.22 11.10 -34.23
CA ILE A 6 -10.21 9.84 -35.00
C ILE A 6 -10.20 10.13 -36.50
N PHE A 7 -11.06 11.03 -36.96
CA PHE A 7 -11.14 11.45 -38.36
C PHE A 7 -9.80 12.01 -38.85
N LEU A 8 -9.20 12.96 -38.12
CA LEU A 8 -7.91 13.54 -38.48
C LEU A 8 -6.79 12.48 -38.46
N CYS A 9 -6.76 11.62 -37.45
CA CYS A 9 -5.79 10.54 -37.37
C CYS A 9 -5.91 9.57 -38.55
N ALA A 10 -7.13 9.25 -39.00
CA ALA A 10 -7.36 8.42 -40.18
C ALA A 10 -6.82 9.08 -41.47
N GLN A 11 -7.01 10.40 -41.65
CA GLN A 11 -6.53 11.14 -42.82
C GLN A 11 -5.00 11.18 -42.92
N TYR A 12 -4.31 11.27 -41.79
CA TYR A 12 -2.85 11.36 -41.74
C TYR A 12 -2.17 10.00 -41.43
N HIS A 13 -2.92 8.89 -41.41
CA HIS A 13 -2.44 7.56 -41.01
C HIS A 13 -1.74 7.53 -39.64
N LEU A 14 -2.21 8.36 -38.72
CA LEU A 14 -1.70 8.47 -37.36
C LEU A 14 -2.52 7.61 -36.40
N ASN A 15 -1.90 7.17 -35.30
CA ASN A 15 -2.60 6.40 -34.28
C ASN A 15 -3.32 7.35 -33.29
N PRO A 16 -4.66 7.28 -33.14
CA PRO A 16 -5.41 8.15 -32.24
C PRO A 16 -5.05 7.97 -30.76
N SER A 17 -4.47 6.83 -30.37
CA SER A 17 -3.99 6.61 -29.00
C SER A 17 -2.66 7.32 -28.69
N SER A 18 -1.85 7.61 -29.72
CA SER A 18 -0.56 8.29 -29.56
C SER A 18 -0.60 9.78 -29.90
N HIS A 19 -1.78 10.32 -30.25
CA HIS A 19 -1.96 11.72 -30.64
C HIS A 19 -3.07 12.38 -29.82
N THR A 20 -3.03 13.71 -29.74
CA THR A 20 -4.06 14.54 -29.12
C THR A 20 -4.30 15.78 -29.98
N ILE A 21 -5.48 16.38 -29.85
CA ILE A 21 -5.82 17.64 -30.50
C ILE A 21 -5.92 18.75 -29.46
N ASP A 22 -5.35 19.90 -29.79
CA ASP A 22 -5.61 21.17 -29.11
C ASP A 22 -6.48 22.06 -30.01
N LEU A 23 -7.31 22.88 -29.38
CA LEU A 23 -8.17 23.84 -30.07
C LEU A 23 -7.76 25.25 -29.71
N LEU A 24 -7.74 26.14 -30.70
CA LEU A 24 -7.48 27.57 -30.52
C LEU A 24 -8.69 28.37 -31.00
N SER A 25 -9.05 29.41 -30.23
CA SER A 25 -10.05 30.40 -30.64
C SER A 25 -9.47 31.40 -31.65
N ALA A 26 -10.33 32.28 -32.18
CA ALA A 26 -9.96 33.41 -33.04
C ALA A 26 -8.84 34.30 -32.43
N GLU A 27 -8.79 34.36 -31.09
CA GLU A 27 -7.81 35.12 -30.33
C GLU A 27 -6.53 34.32 -30.03
N LYS A 28 -6.37 33.14 -30.65
CA LYS A 28 -5.28 32.18 -30.40
C LYS A 28 -5.22 31.66 -28.95
N ASN A 29 -6.33 31.73 -28.22
CA ASN A 29 -6.41 31.19 -26.87
C ASN A 29 -6.74 29.69 -26.88
N PRO A 30 -6.08 28.86 -26.05
CA PRO A 30 -6.38 27.43 -25.97
C PRO A 30 -7.76 27.17 -25.34
N ILE A 31 -8.60 26.42 -26.06
CA ILE A 31 -9.95 26.07 -25.62
C ILE A 31 -9.90 24.72 -24.90
N LYS A 32 -10.35 24.70 -23.64
CA LYS A 32 -10.54 23.46 -22.88
C LYS A 32 -11.87 22.83 -23.27
N PHE A 33 -11.88 21.51 -23.51
CA PHE A 33 -13.07 20.79 -23.93
C PHE A 33 -13.19 19.43 -23.22
N LYS A 34 -14.41 18.90 -23.16
CA LYS A 34 -14.66 17.50 -22.79
C LYS A 34 -14.70 16.63 -24.05
N PRO A 35 -14.33 15.34 -24.00
CA PRO A 35 -14.36 14.45 -25.16
C PRO A 35 -15.72 14.39 -25.87
N ASN A 36 -16.80 14.50 -25.09
CA ASN A 36 -18.19 14.39 -25.54
C ASN A 36 -18.77 15.71 -26.06
N THR A 37 -18.00 16.81 -26.02
CA THR A 37 -18.47 18.10 -26.54
C THR A 37 -18.44 18.06 -28.08
N PRO A 38 -19.53 18.45 -28.78
CA PRO A 38 -19.50 18.61 -30.22
C PRO A 38 -18.68 19.85 -30.61
N ILE A 39 -17.95 19.77 -31.72
CA ILE A 39 -17.06 20.86 -32.17
C ILE A 39 -17.83 22.16 -32.45
N GLY A 40 -19.05 22.08 -32.97
CA GLY A 40 -19.87 23.24 -33.31
C GLY A 40 -20.37 24.06 -32.11
N MET A 41 -20.17 23.58 -30.87
CA MET A 41 -20.44 24.36 -29.65
C MET A 41 -19.22 25.11 -29.13
N LEU A 42 -18.06 24.94 -29.78
CA LEU A 42 -16.81 25.57 -29.40
C LEU A 42 -16.44 26.60 -30.49
N GLU A 43 -16.03 27.81 -30.09
CA GLU A 43 -15.59 28.86 -31.01
C GLU A 43 -14.15 28.60 -31.50
N VAL A 44 -13.97 27.49 -32.20
CA VAL A 44 -12.66 27.02 -32.68
C VAL A 44 -12.34 27.63 -34.02
N GLU A 45 -11.20 28.31 -34.13
CA GLU A 45 -10.63 28.76 -35.40
C GLU A 45 -9.62 27.74 -35.94
N LYS A 46 -8.79 27.16 -35.05
CA LYS A 46 -7.71 26.27 -35.45
C LYS A 46 -7.63 25.03 -34.58
N VAL A 47 -7.42 23.89 -35.24
CA VAL A 47 -7.16 22.60 -34.60
C VAL A 47 -5.70 22.22 -34.81
N ILE A 48 -5.00 21.85 -33.74
CA ILE A 48 -3.61 21.41 -33.79
C ILE A 48 -3.56 19.94 -33.37
N LEU A 49 -3.24 19.05 -34.31
CA LEU A 49 -2.96 17.65 -34.03
C LEU A 49 -1.49 17.50 -33.64
N LYS A 50 -1.24 17.05 -32.42
CA LYS A 50 0.12 16.85 -31.90
C LYS A 50 0.31 15.46 -31.32
N PRO A 51 1.52 14.88 -31.37
CA PRO A 51 1.83 13.66 -30.64
C PRO A 51 1.56 13.86 -29.15
N LYS A 52 0.90 12.87 -28.54
CA LYS A 52 0.78 12.79 -27.10
C LYS A 52 2.16 12.45 -26.59
N ILE A 53 2.83 13.44 -25.97
CA ILE A 53 4.06 13.21 -25.21
C ILE A 53 3.66 12.31 -24.04
N LEU A 54 3.73 11.01 -24.26
CA LEU A 54 3.76 10.03 -23.20
C LEU A 54 5.13 10.24 -22.56
N ASP A 55 5.20 11.15 -21.59
CA ASP A 55 6.33 11.24 -20.68
C ASP A 55 6.55 9.79 -20.20
N LYS A 56 7.59 9.15 -20.75
CA LYS A 56 7.99 7.79 -20.37
C LYS A 56 8.61 7.81 -18.98
N LYS A 57 8.05 8.59 -18.04
CA LYS A 57 8.09 8.26 -16.63
C LYS A 57 7.22 7.03 -16.45
N LYS A 58 7.72 5.88 -16.93
CA LYS A 58 7.48 4.64 -16.22
C LYS A 58 7.78 4.98 -14.76
N PRO A 59 6.84 4.88 -13.81
CA PRO A 59 7.25 4.80 -12.43
C PRO A 59 8.26 3.66 -12.39
N THR A 60 9.47 3.96 -11.91
CA THR A 60 10.50 2.96 -11.64
C THR A 60 9.79 1.75 -11.02
N PRO A 61 9.99 0.51 -11.53
CA PRO A 61 9.38 -0.64 -10.88
C PRO A 61 9.79 -0.58 -9.42
N VAL A 62 8.84 -0.28 -8.53
CA VAL A 62 9.08 -0.33 -7.10
C VAL A 62 9.32 -1.80 -6.85
N ILE A 63 10.60 -2.18 -6.77
CA ILE A 63 11.00 -3.54 -6.46
C ILE A 63 10.21 -3.90 -5.19
N PRO A 64 9.34 -4.92 -5.22
CA PRO A 64 8.57 -5.26 -4.04
C PRO A 64 9.55 -5.59 -2.93
N GLU A 65 9.55 -4.78 -1.88
CA GLU A 65 10.31 -5.07 -0.68
C GLU A 65 9.93 -6.48 -0.21
N LYS A 66 10.93 -7.35 0.01
CA LYS A 66 10.71 -8.74 0.41
C LYS A 66 10.13 -8.77 1.83
N THR A 67 8.82 -8.59 1.94
CA THR A 67 8.09 -8.65 3.20
C THR A 67 7.57 -10.05 3.47
N VAL A 68 7.76 -10.53 4.68
CA VAL A 68 7.17 -11.78 5.19
C VAL A 68 5.88 -11.46 5.93
N ARG A 69 4.87 -12.34 5.79
CA ARG A 69 3.64 -12.27 6.57
C ARG A 69 3.87 -12.97 7.90
N VAL A 70 3.70 -12.25 8.99
CA VAL A 70 3.85 -12.75 10.36
C VAL A 70 2.50 -12.70 11.05
N VAL A 71 2.15 -13.77 11.73
CA VAL A 71 0.93 -13.84 12.55
C VAL A 71 1.27 -13.33 13.95
N ILE A 72 0.55 -12.31 14.39
CA ILE A 72 0.64 -11.79 15.75
C ILE A 72 -0.60 -12.24 16.50
N ASN A 73 -0.43 -13.11 17.48
CA ASN A 73 -1.48 -13.52 18.40
C ASN A 73 -1.54 -12.53 19.57
N PHE A 74 -2.72 -12.15 20.03
CA PHE A 74 -2.89 -11.22 21.15
C PHE A 74 -4.24 -11.47 21.83
N LYS A 75 -4.42 -10.97 23.07
CA LYS A 75 -5.66 -11.16 23.86
C LYS A 75 -6.12 -12.64 23.94
N LYS A 76 -5.19 -13.59 23.93
CA LYS A 76 -5.38 -15.07 23.91
C LYS A 76 -6.13 -15.66 22.70
N THR A 77 -7.17 -15.00 22.19
CA THR A 77 -8.04 -15.52 21.12
C THR A 77 -7.96 -14.72 19.82
N GLN A 78 -7.31 -13.55 19.83
CA GLN A 78 -7.24 -12.67 18.67
C GLN A 78 -5.91 -12.86 17.93
N LYS A 79 -5.95 -12.64 16.61
CA LYS A 79 -4.75 -12.67 15.77
C LYS A 79 -4.85 -11.63 14.67
N THR A 80 -3.71 -11.05 14.31
CA THR A 80 -3.58 -10.12 13.19
C THR A 80 -2.38 -10.51 12.35
N ILE A 81 -2.36 -10.08 11.09
CA ILE A 81 -1.26 -10.38 10.17
C ILE A 81 -0.56 -9.08 9.85
N VAL A 82 0.75 -9.05 10.11
CA VAL A 82 1.61 -7.90 9.81
C VAL A 82 2.62 -8.31 8.75
N ARG A 83 2.87 -7.41 7.79
CA ARG A 83 3.90 -7.59 6.77
C ARG A 83 5.12 -6.82 7.23
N VAL A 84 6.22 -7.53 7.46
CA VAL A 84 7.46 -6.97 8.00
C VAL A 84 8.65 -7.53 7.24
N SER A 85 9.81 -6.89 7.39
CA SER A 85 11.07 -7.44 6.89
C SER A 85 11.50 -8.63 7.75
N PRO A 86 11.86 -9.79 7.17
CA PRO A 86 12.29 -10.97 7.93
C PRO A 86 13.65 -10.77 8.62
N HIS A 87 14.45 -9.81 8.15
CA HIS A 87 15.80 -9.54 8.65
C HIS A 87 15.86 -8.37 9.64
N ALA A 88 14.77 -7.62 9.79
CA ALA A 88 14.71 -6.55 10.78
C ALA A 88 14.64 -7.14 12.19
N PRO A 89 15.30 -6.50 13.18
CA PRO A 89 15.22 -6.91 14.58
C PRO A 89 13.81 -6.68 15.12
N LEU A 90 13.40 -7.51 16.07
CA LEU A 90 12.09 -7.41 16.69
C LEU A 90 11.85 -6.07 17.39
N GLU A 91 12.88 -5.40 17.89
CA GLU A 91 12.80 -4.05 18.46
C GLU A 91 12.23 -3.01 17.46
N GLU A 92 12.68 -3.06 16.21
CA GLU A 92 12.19 -2.16 15.15
C GLU A 92 10.76 -2.50 14.73
N LEU A 93 10.39 -3.78 14.82
CA LEU A 93 9.05 -4.27 14.49
C LEU A 93 8.05 -4.08 15.63
N ALA A 94 8.51 -3.96 16.88
CA ALA A 94 7.68 -3.80 18.06
C ALA A 94 6.68 -2.64 17.95
N PRO A 95 7.05 -1.39 17.59
CA PRO A 95 6.08 -0.29 17.46
C PRO A 95 5.05 -0.54 16.37
N VAL A 96 5.43 -1.21 15.27
CA VAL A 96 4.52 -1.57 14.17
C VAL A 96 3.49 -2.60 14.65
N ILE A 97 3.95 -3.60 15.40
CA ILE A 97 3.09 -4.63 16.00
C ILE A 97 2.17 -4.00 17.05
N CYS A 98 2.69 -3.14 17.94
CA CYS A 98 1.92 -2.44 18.96
C CYS A 98 0.81 -1.60 18.33
N SER A 99 1.12 -0.82 17.29
CA SER A 99 0.14 -0.04 16.55
C SER A 99 -0.96 -0.91 15.92
N LYS A 100 -0.62 -2.10 15.42
CA LYS A 100 -1.59 -3.05 14.84
C LYS A 100 -2.44 -3.77 15.88
N CYS A 101 -1.92 -3.96 17.09
CA CYS A 101 -2.62 -4.59 18.21
C CYS A 101 -3.31 -3.59 19.14
N GLU A 102 -3.20 -2.28 18.86
CA GLU A 102 -3.68 -1.19 19.72
C GLU A 102 -3.09 -1.27 21.15
N PHE A 103 -1.82 -1.68 21.25
CA PHE A 103 -1.09 -1.78 22.52
C PHE A 103 -0.10 -0.63 22.70
N ASP A 104 0.25 -0.36 23.95
CA ASP A 104 1.27 0.61 24.30
C ASP A 104 2.68 -0.03 24.15
N PRO A 105 3.59 0.55 23.36
CA PRO A 105 4.94 0.02 23.17
C PRO A 105 5.76 -0.07 24.46
N LEU A 106 5.49 0.76 25.48
CA LEU A 106 6.15 0.71 26.79
C LEU A 106 5.69 -0.48 27.63
N HIS A 107 4.48 -0.97 27.36
CA HIS A 107 3.84 -2.04 28.13
C HIS A 107 3.55 -3.28 27.27
N THR A 108 4.20 -3.42 26.13
CA THR A 108 4.04 -4.60 25.27
C THR A 108 5.23 -5.52 25.41
N GLN A 109 4.97 -6.79 25.70
CA GLN A 109 5.96 -7.85 25.69
C GLN A 109 5.67 -8.81 24.53
N LEU A 110 6.69 -9.10 23.73
CA LEU A 110 6.60 -10.11 22.66
C LEU A 110 7.08 -11.45 23.21
N LEU A 111 6.23 -12.46 23.07
CA LEU A 111 6.46 -13.83 23.52
C LEU A 111 6.44 -14.77 22.30
N LYS A 112 7.10 -15.91 22.41
CA LYS A 112 7.11 -16.93 21.36
C LYS A 112 5.72 -17.47 21.08
N ASP A 113 5.01 -17.83 22.14
CA ASP A 113 3.66 -18.35 22.09
C ASP A 113 2.95 -18.13 23.44
N CYS A 114 1.63 -18.33 23.47
CA CYS A 114 0.85 -18.10 24.68
C CYS A 114 1.04 -19.18 25.76
N GLN A 115 1.57 -20.36 25.42
CA GLN A 115 1.71 -21.51 26.33
C GLN A 115 3.08 -21.50 27.02
N SER A 116 4.15 -21.28 26.27
CA SER A 116 5.52 -21.22 26.77
C SER A 116 5.79 -19.94 27.55
N GLN A 117 5.05 -18.85 27.26
CA GLN A 117 5.30 -17.50 27.81
C GLN A 117 6.77 -17.07 27.75
N GLU A 118 7.52 -17.61 26.79
CA GLU A 118 8.95 -17.35 26.63
C GLU A 118 9.14 -15.97 25.97
N PRO A 119 9.81 -15.01 26.63
CA PRO A 119 10.05 -13.70 26.05
C PRO A 119 11.00 -13.80 24.87
N LEU A 120 10.66 -13.13 23.77
CA LEU A 120 11.51 -13.06 22.59
C LEU A 120 12.62 -12.04 22.80
N ASP A 121 13.81 -12.40 22.32
CA ASP A 121 14.95 -11.47 22.28
C ASP A 121 14.70 -10.41 21.20
N LEU A 122 14.52 -9.15 21.64
CA LEU A 122 14.23 -8.03 20.75
C LEU A 122 15.39 -7.69 19.81
N THR A 123 16.61 -8.11 20.14
CA THR A 123 17.81 -7.91 19.30
C THR A 123 17.84 -8.83 18.08
N LYS A 124 17.05 -9.92 18.12
CA LYS A 124 17.01 -10.92 17.05
C LYS A 124 15.91 -10.62 16.04
N SER A 125 16.15 -11.06 14.82
CA SER A 125 15.16 -11.02 13.74
C SER A 125 14.26 -12.25 13.74
N LEU A 126 13.09 -12.13 13.10
CA LEU A 126 12.17 -13.25 12.91
C LEU A 126 12.84 -14.44 12.18
N ASN A 127 13.74 -14.15 11.24
CA ASN A 127 14.45 -15.18 10.50
C ASN A 127 15.50 -15.92 11.34
N GLU A 128 16.20 -15.21 12.24
CA GLU A 128 17.15 -15.83 13.18
C GLU A 128 16.44 -16.71 14.22
N LEU A 129 15.26 -16.27 14.67
CA LEU A 129 14.43 -17.04 15.60
C LEU A 129 13.65 -18.16 14.89
N GLY A 130 13.60 -18.15 13.56
CA GLY A 130 12.85 -19.12 12.76
C GLY A 130 11.33 -19.04 12.96
N LEU A 131 10.80 -17.88 13.37
CA LEU A 131 9.41 -17.71 13.75
C LEU A 131 8.58 -17.11 12.61
N ARG A 132 7.38 -17.67 12.40
CA ARG A 132 6.34 -17.12 11.50
C ARG A 132 5.14 -16.59 12.27
N GLU A 133 5.09 -16.86 13.55
CA GLU A 133 4.09 -16.41 14.49
C GLU A 133 4.74 -16.02 15.81
N LEU A 134 4.14 -15.05 16.49
CA LEU A 134 4.52 -14.63 17.83
C LEU A 134 3.29 -14.15 18.60
N TYR A 135 3.42 -13.94 19.90
CA TYR A 135 2.36 -13.46 20.77
C TYR A 135 2.70 -12.09 21.36
N ALA A 136 1.82 -11.12 21.21
CA ALA A 136 1.92 -9.81 21.88
C ALA A 136 1.08 -9.83 23.16
N MET A 137 1.70 -9.46 24.27
CA MET A 137 1.09 -9.37 25.59
C MET A 137 1.18 -7.95 26.13
N ASP A 138 0.05 -7.41 26.60
CA ASP A 138 0.01 -6.13 27.30
C ASP A 138 0.26 -6.36 28.80
N VAL A 139 1.42 -5.91 29.30
CA VAL A 139 1.81 -6.01 30.71
C VAL A 139 1.19 -4.91 31.59
N SER A 140 0.62 -3.84 31.01
CA SER A 140 -0.09 -2.82 31.79
C SER A 140 -1.35 -3.36 32.46
N ARG A 141 -2.01 -4.32 31.79
CA ARG A 141 -3.21 -5.01 32.26
C ARG A 141 -2.90 -6.31 33.00
N ALA A 142 -1.65 -6.77 33.04
CA ALA A 142 -1.25 -8.04 33.65
C ALA A 142 -1.44 -8.06 35.19
N THR A 143 -1.68 -6.92 35.83
CA THR A 143 -2.14 -6.85 37.23
C THR A 143 -3.57 -7.38 37.44
N SER A 144 -4.33 -7.70 36.38
CA SER A 144 -5.75 -8.10 36.51
C SER A 144 -6.09 -9.55 36.16
N VAL A 145 -5.18 -10.39 35.64
CA VAL A 145 -5.50 -11.81 35.36
C VAL A 145 -4.30 -12.74 35.56
N THR A 146 -3.79 -12.81 36.79
CA THR A 146 -3.17 -14.05 37.28
C THR A 146 -4.30 -15.00 37.68
N ALA A 147 -4.95 -15.62 36.70
CA ALA A 147 -5.93 -16.68 36.96
C ALA A 147 -5.54 -17.92 36.15
N PHE A 148 -4.80 -18.79 36.85
CA PHE A 148 -4.88 -20.25 36.83
C PHE A 148 -5.47 -20.91 35.58
N ASN A 149 -4.64 -21.68 34.89
CA ASN A 149 -4.99 -23.08 34.59
C ASN A 149 -3.72 -23.90 34.33
N LYS A 150 -3.09 -24.35 35.43
CA LYS A 150 -2.48 -25.68 35.44
C LYS A 150 -3.63 -26.66 35.69
N SER A 151 -4.21 -27.21 34.63
CA SER A 151 -4.92 -28.48 34.75
C SER A 151 -3.99 -29.57 34.24
N SER A 152 -3.27 -30.17 35.19
CA SER A 152 -2.87 -31.57 35.10
C SER A 152 -4.09 -32.40 34.71
N LEU A 153 -3.92 -33.33 33.78
CA LEU A 153 -4.60 -34.62 33.66
C LEU A 153 -3.73 -35.42 32.68
N GLN A 154 -2.82 -36.24 33.21
CA GLN A 154 -2.96 -37.68 33.45
C GLN A 154 -2.71 -38.49 32.18
#